data_AF-A0A7G1INJ9-F1
#
_entry.id   AF-A0A7G1INJ9-F1
#
_cell.length_a   1.000
_cell.length_b   1.000
_cell.length_c   1.000
_cell.angle_alpha   90.00
_cell.angle_beta   90.00
_cell.angle_gamma   90.00
#
_symmetry.space_group_name_H-M   'P 1'
#
loop_
_entity.id
_entity.type
_entity.pdbx_description
1 polymer ?
#
loop_
_entity_poly.entity_id
_entity_poly.type
_entity_poly.pdbx_seq_one_letter_code
_entity_poly.pdbx_strand_id
1 'polypeptide(L)'
;MGLRLTTKVQVSGWRFLLRRLEHAIVRRDTRMFDDPLQFYSRSVGLGIVIAVLILLGAGLLAFFKPQESSAPAAFSPTGRPTSCM
;
A
#
# COMPACT_ATOMS: atom_id res chain seq x y z
N MET A 1 -22.87 -9.44 33.97
CA MET A 1 -22.02 -10.39 33.21
C MET A 1 -22.02 -10.02 31.74
N GLY A 2 -20.84 -10.02 31.10
CA GLY A 2 -20.70 -9.95 29.64
C GLY A 2 -19.84 -8.78 29.17
N LEU A 3 -18.52 -8.97 29.11
CA LEU A 3 -17.61 -8.06 28.42
C LEU A 3 -18.17 -7.74 27.03
N ARG A 4 -18.28 -6.44 26.70
CA ARG A 4 -18.60 -5.90 25.37
C ARG A 4 -17.45 -6.21 24.41
N LEU A 5 -17.22 -7.50 24.17
CA LEU A 5 -16.36 -8.00 23.12
C LEU A 5 -17.07 -7.67 21.82
N THR A 6 -16.79 -6.49 21.27
CA THR A 6 -17.08 -6.22 19.87
C THR A 6 -16.33 -7.26 19.07
N THR A 7 -17.02 -8.35 18.76
CA THR A 7 -16.40 -9.46 18.05
C THR A 7 -16.00 -8.95 16.67
N LYS A 8 -14.90 -9.45 16.10
CA LYS A 8 -14.51 -9.06 14.72
C LYS A 8 -15.67 -9.21 13.73
N VAL A 9 -16.57 -10.15 14.01
CA VAL A 9 -17.84 -10.36 13.30
C VAL A 9 -18.81 -9.18 13.43
N GLN A 10 -18.93 -8.53 14.60
CA GLN A 10 -19.74 -7.32 14.77
C GLN A 10 -19.13 -6.11 14.04
N VAL A 11 -17.81 -5.95 14.08
CA VAL A 11 -17.13 -4.84 13.38
C VAL A 11 -17.20 -5.01 11.86
N SER A 12 -17.05 -6.25 11.36
CA SER A 12 -17.21 -6.54 9.93
C SER A 12 -18.67 -6.37 9.49
N GLY A 13 -19.64 -6.81 10.31
CA GLY A 13 -21.08 -6.66 10.06
C GLY A 13 -21.51 -5.20 10.00
N TRP A 14 -21.04 -4.36 10.93
CA TRP A 14 -21.31 -2.92 10.93
C TRP A 14 -20.76 -2.23 9.68
N ARG A 15 -19.51 -2.52 9.30
CA ARG A 15 -18.88 -1.93 8.12
C ARG A 15 -19.48 -2.43 6.80
N PHE A 16 -20.06 -3.62 6.79
CA PHE A 16 -20.84 -4.13 5.67
C PHE A 16 -22.18 -3.38 5.56
N LEU A 17 -22.90 -3.21 6.67
CA LEU A 17 -24.21 -2.56 6.70
C LEU A 17 -24.13 -1.09 6.26
N LEU A 18 -23.11 -0.36 6.73
CA LEU A 18 -22.85 1.02 6.32
C LEU A 18 -22.60 1.14 4.81
N ARG A 19 -21.74 0.28 4.24
CA ARG A 19 -21.46 0.30 2.79
C ARG A 19 -22.70 -0.01 1.96
N ARG A 20 -23.54 -0.95 2.41
CA ARG A 20 -24.80 -1.28 1.73
C ARG A 20 -25.81 -0.13 1.78
N LEU A 21 -25.87 0.59 2.90
CA LEU A 21 -26.72 1.75 3.07
C LEU A 21 -26.28 2.91 2.17
N GLU A 22 -24.98 3.18 2.11
CA GLU A 22 -24.40 4.20 1.23
C GLU A 22 -24.69 3.89 -0.25
N HIS A 23 -24.52 2.64 -0.68
CA HIS A 23 -24.90 2.22 -2.03
C HIS A 23 -26.41 2.35 -2.31
N ALA A 24 -27.27 2.00 -1.35
CA ALA A 24 -28.72 2.14 -1.50
C ALA A 24 -29.15 3.61 -1.63
N ILE A 25 -28.51 4.53 -0.91
CA ILE A 25 -28.81 5.97 -0.96
C ILE A 25 -28.28 6.60 -2.26
N VAL A 26 -27.03 6.29 -2.65
CA VAL A 26 -26.37 6.93 -3.81
C VAL A 26 -26.85 6.34 -5.14
N ARG A 27 -27.02 5.02 -5.23
CA ARG A 27 -27.33 4.33 -6.50
C ARG A 27 -28.77 3.84 -6.63
N ARG A 28 -29.57 3.90 -5.55
CA ARG A 28 -30.99 3.45 -5.53
C ARG A 28 -31.23 2.02 -6.03
N ASP A 29 -30.17 1.21 -6.17
CA ASP A 29 -30.18 -0.16 -6.64
C ASP A 29 -29.40 -1.03 -5.64
N THR A 30 -29.99 -2.16 -5.27
CA THR A 30 -29.52 -3.08 -4.22
C THR A 30 -28.92 -4.37 -4.78
N ARG A 31 -28.79 -4.48 -6.11
CA ARG A 31 -28.17 -5.63 -6.78
C ARG A 31 -26.65 -5.56 -6.63
N MET A 32 -26.17 -6.15 -5.56
CA MET A 32 -24.76 -6.42 -5.28
C MET A 32 -24.30 -7.62 -6.14
N PHE A 33 -24.39 -7.50 -7.47
CA PHE A 33 -24.10 -8.60 -8.40
C PHE A 33 -22.60 -8.83 -8.59
N ASP A 34 -21.79 -7.80 -8.37
CA ASP A 34 -20.34 -7.89 -8.31
C ASP A 34 -19.82 -6.83 -7.32
N ASP A 35 -19.01 -7.25 -6.34
CA ASP A 35 -18.15 -6.34 -5.57
C ASP A 35 -16.73 -6.40 -6.18
N PRO A 36 -16.48 -5.85 -7.39
CA PRO A 36 -15.15 -5.86 -8.01
C PRO A 36 -14.12 -5.13 -7.14
N LEU A 37 -14.59 -4.26 -6.23
CA LEU A 37 -13.78 -3.48 -5.31
C LEU A 37 -13.10 -4.34 -4.23
N GLN A 38 -13.68 -5.48 -3.85
CA GLN A 38 -13.04 -6.40 -2.88
C GLN A 38 -11.82 -7.07 -3.50
N PHE A 39 -11.87 -7.41 -4.79
CA PHE A 39 -10.72 -7.93 -5.53
C PHE A 39 -9.65 -6.85 -5.73
N TYR A 40 -10.05 -5.63 -6.08
CA TYR A 40 -9.12 -4.51 -6.27
C TYR A 40 -8.47 -4.05 -4.96
N SER A 41 -9.21 -4.04 -3.85
CA SER A 41 -8.66 -3.71 -2.54
C SER A 41 -7.67 -4.76 -2.04
N ARG A 42 -7.88 -6.03 -2.38
CA ARG A 42 -6.93 -7.12 -2.06
C ARG A 42 -5.67 -7.03 -2.92
N SER A 43 -5.78 -6.70 -4.21
CA SER A 43 -4.61 -6.56 -5.09
C SER A 43 -3.74 -5.37 -4.68
N VAL A 44 -4.35 -4.21 -4.38
CA VAL A 44 -3.64 -3.03 -3.85
C VAL A 44 -3.02 -3.35 -2.49
N GLY A 45 -3.75 -4.03 -1.60
CA GLY A 45 -3.21 -4.45 -0.31
C GLY A 45 -1.98 -5.36 -0.45
N LEU A 46 -2.04 -6.34 -1.33
CA LEU A 46 -0.93 -7.25 -1.61
C LEU A 46 0.27 -6.52 -2.22
N GLY A 47 0.03 -5.58 -3.14
CA GLY A 47 1.08 -4.71 -3.69
C GLY A 47 1.78 -3.87 -2.63
N ILE A 48 1.03 -3.28 -1.69
CA ILE A 48 1.58 -2.52 -0.56
C ILE A 48 2.43 -3.43 0.33
N VAL A 49 1.96 -4.63 0.64
CA VAL A 49 2.72 -5.60 1.45
C VAL A 49 4.05 -5.94 0.79
N ILE A 50 4.04 -6.22 -0.52
CA ILE A 50 5.27 -6.51 -1.28
C ILE A 50 6.20 -5.29 -1.28
N ALA A 51 5.69 -4.09 -1.52
CA ALA A 51 6.50 -2.86 -1.51
C ALA A 51 7.18 -2.63 -0.15
N VAL A 52 6.46 -2.86 0.95
CA VAL A 52 7.02 -2.76 2.31
C VAL A 52 8.09 -3.81 2.55
N LEU A 53 7.88 -5.06 2.11
CA LEU A 53 8.88 -6.12 2.24
C LEU A 53 10.16 -5.80 1.45
N ILE A 54 10.04 -5.24 0.25
CA ILE A 54 11.18 -4.80 -0.56
C ILE A 54 11.91 -3.65 0.13
N LEU A 55 11.19 -2.65 0.64
CA LEU A 55 11.78 -1.51 1.36
C LEU A 55 12.49 -1.96 2.64
N LEU A 56 11.91 -2.91 3.39
CA LEU A 56 12.57 -3.50 4.56
C LEU A 56 13.81 -4.30 4.16
N GLY A 57 13.74 -5.10 3.10
CA GLY A 57 14.90 -5.83 2.58
C GLY A 57 16.03 -4.90 2.14
N ALA A 58 15.71 -3.87 1.37
CA ALA A 58 16.65 -2.84 0.93
C ALA A 58 17.20 -2.03 2.11
N GLY A 59 16.34 -1.66 3.07
CA GLY A 59 16.72 -0.94 4.28
C GLY A 59 17.67 -1.75 5.15
N LEU A 60 17.40 -3.04 5.36
CA LEU A 60 18.28 -3.95 6.09
C LEU A 60 19.62 -4.12 5.37
N LEU A 61 19.62 -4.34 4.05
CA LEU A 61 20.85 -4.44 3.27
C LEU A 61 21.67 -3.14 3.33
N ALA A 62 21.02 -1.98 3.26
CA ALA A 62 21.68 -0.68 3.40
C ALA A 62 22.25 -0.47 4.82
N PHE A 63 21.52 -0.90 5.85
CA PHE A 63 21.94 -0.76 7.24
C PHE A 63 23.05 -1.75 7.63
N PHE A 64 23.08 -2.94 7.02
CA PHE A 64 24.18 -3.91 7.16
C PHE A 64 25.38 -3.60 6.25
N LYS A 65 25.21 -2.81 5.18
CA LYS A 65 26.32 -2.21 4.39
C LYS A 65 26.42 -0.67 4.54
N PRO A 66 26.63 -0.11 5.74
CA PRO A 66 26.77 1.33 5.90
C PRO A 66 28.15 1.87 5.45
N GLN A 67 28.93 1.15 4.62
CA GLN A 67 30.33 1.49 4.32
C GLN A 67 30.71 1.62 2.82
N GLU A 68 29.78 1.54 1.84
CA GLU A 68 30.20 1.59 0.42
C GLU A 68 29.45 2.60 -0.47
N SER A 69 28.54 3.42 0.05
CA SER A 69 27.95 4.49 -0.78
C SER A 69 27.20 5.56 -0.01
N SER A 70 27.78 6.07 1.08
CA SER A 70 27.49 7.45 1.50
C SER A 70 28.32 8.40 0.62
N ALA A 71 28.10 8.35 -0.69
CA ALA A 71 28.55 9.38 -1.59
C ALA A 71 27.44 9.55 -2.63
N PRO A 72 26.66 10.64 -2.59
CA PRO A 72 26.09 11.12 -3.84
C PRO A 72 27.29 11.49 -4.72
N ALA A 73 27.74 10.54 -5.56
CA ALA A 73 28.52 10.88 -6.73
C ALA A 73 27.65 11.86 -7.50
N ALA A 74 28.04 13.13 -7.42
CA ALA A 74 27.33 14.25 -7.97
C ALA A 74 26.84 13.92 -9.36
N PHE A 75 25.54 14.08 -9.58
CA PHE A 75 25.02 14.34 -10.93
C PHE A 75 25.70 15.63 -11.38
N SER A 76 26.87 15.51 -12.02
CA SER A 76 27.56 16.60 -12.70
C SER A 76 26.93 16.74 -14.09
N PRO A 77 26.14 17.79 -14.34
CA PRO A 77 25.39 17.94 -15.60
C PRO A 77 26.26 18.50 -16.73
N THR A 78 27.57 18.34 -16.68
CA THR A 78 28.47 19.01 -17.63
C THR A 78 29.08 18.01 -18.58
N GLY A 79 28.41 17.82 -19.72
CA GLY A 79 29.01 17.26 -20.92
C GLY A 79 30.11 18.20 -21.44
N ARG A 80 31.34 18.04 -20.93
CA ARG A 80 32.52 18.56 -21.60
C ARG A 80 33.40 17.41 -22.09
N PRO A 81 33.52 17.21 -23.40
CA PRO A 81 34.58 16.41 -23.96
C PRO A 81 35.86 17.23 -23.90
N THR A 82 36.89 16.73 -23.22
CA THR A 82 38.26 17.18 -23.46
C THR A 82 39.10 15.96 -23.80
N SER A 83 38.94 15.55 -25.05
CA SER A 83 39.99 14.94 -25.85
C SER A 83 40.93 16.05 -26.35
N CYS A 84 42.19 15.69 -26.60
CA CYS A 84 43.26 16.45 -27.28
C CYS A 84 43.97 17.54 -26.47
N MET A 85 45.12 17.21 -25.87
CA MET A 85 46.48 17.49 -26.39
C MET A 85 47.54 16.99 -25.41
#